data_AF-A0A2J8V7K5-F1
#
_entry.id   AF-A0A2J8V7K5-F1
#
_cell.length_a   1.000
_cell.length_b   1.000
_cell.length_c   1.000
_cell.angle_alpha   90.00
_cell.angle_beta   90.00
_cell.angle_gamma   90.00
#
_symmetry.space_group_name_H-M   'P 1'
#
loop_
_entity.id
_entity.type
_entity.pdbx_description
1 polymer ?
#
loop_
_entity_poly.entity_id
_entity_poly.type
_entity_poly.pdbx_seq_one_letter_code
_entity_poly.pdbx_strand_id
1 'polypeptide(L)'
;MPDLNDCVSINRAVPQMPTGMEKEEESEHHLQRAISAQQVFREKKESMVIPVPEAESNVNYYSRLYKGEFKQPKQFIHIQPFNLDNEQPDYDMDSEDETLLNRLNRKMEIKPLQFEIMIDRLEKASSNQLVTLQEAKLLLNEDDYLIKAVYDYWVRKRKN
;
A
#
# COMPACT_ATOMS: atom_id res chain seq x y z
N MET A 1 46.19 48.67 -14.24
CA MET A 1 44.91 49.04 -13.61
C MET A 1 44.40 50.32 -14.26
N PRO A 2 43.35 50.22 -15.07
CA PRO A 2 42.18 51.10 -15.00
C PRO A 2 40.95 50.31 -14.54
N ASP A 3 40.04 51.03 -13.88
CA ASP A 3 38.98 50.53 -13.01
C ASP A 3 37.59 50.58 -13.67
N LEU A 4 36.74 49.67 -13.19
CA LEU A 4 35.27 49.61 -13.18
C LEU A 4 34.42 50.57 -14.06
N ASN A 5 33.66 50.02 -15.01
CA ASN A 5 32.18 50.02 -15.03
C ASN A 5 31.63 49.52 -16.38
N ASP A 6 30.42 48.95 -16.35
CA ASP A 6 29.58 48.55 -17.50
C ASP A 6 29.66 47.10 -18.01
N CYS A 7 29.82 46.12 -17.11
CA CYS A 7 29.08 44.87 -17.34
C CYS A 7 27.68 45.01 -16.74
N VAL A 8 26.88 45.88 -17.36
CA VAL A 8 25.43 45.90 -17.20
C VAL A 8 24.99 44.45 -17.36
N SER A 9 24.29 43.90 -16.39
CA SER A 9 23.65 42.59 -16.46
C SER A 9 22.74 42.55 -17.69
N ILE A 10 23.30 42.17 -18.84
CA ILE A 10 22.56 41.98 -20.06
C ILE A 10 21.70 40.75 -19.79
N ASN A 11 20.42 40.98 -19.52
CA ASN A 11 19.37 39.98 -19.65
C ASN A 11 19.28 39.59 -21.13
N ARG A 12 20.28 38.86 -21.63
CA ARG A 12 20.22 38.09 -22.87
C ARG A 12 19.38 36.87 -22.54
N ALA A 13 18.09 37.08 -22.30
CA ALA A 13 17.15 35.98 -22.38
C ALA A 13 17.14 35.56 -23.86
N VAL A 14 17.91 34.51 -24.18
CA VAL A 14 17.74 33.77 -25.42
C VAL A 14 16.29 33.31 -25.41
N PRO A 15 15.47 33.64 -26.44
CA PRO A 15 14.12 33.13 -26.52
C PRO A 15 14.18 31.62 -26.32
N GLN A 16 13.51 31.10 -25.28
CA GLN A 16 13.40 29.67 -25.13
C GLN A 16 12.59 29.19 -26.33
N MET A 17 13.29 28.52 -27.25
CA MET A 17 12.67 27.82 -28.35
C MET A 17 11.72 26.79 -27.72
N PRO A 18 10.46 26.69 -28.16
CA PRO A 18 9.59 25.64 -27.67
C PRO A 18 10.19 24.30 -28.10
N THR A 19 10.75 23.60 -27.13
CA THR A 19 11.44 22.31 -27.27
C THR A 19 10.46 21.15 -27.48
N GLY A 20 9.15 21.42 -27.34
CA GLY A 20 8.09 20.41 -27.43
C GLY A 20 8.10 19.42 -26.26
N MET A 21 8.92 19.67 -25.24
CA MET A 21 9.12 18.83 -24.07
C MET A 21 8.59 19.55 -22.83
N GLU A 22 8.08 18.81 -21.85
CA GLU A 22 7.57 19.41 -20.62
C GLU A 22 8.72 20.00 -19.79
N LYS A 23 8.52 21.17 -19.19
CA LYS A 23 9.54 21.88 -18.41
C LYS A 23 10.17 21.00 -17.30
N GLU A 24 9.36 20.14 -16.70
CA GLU A 24 9.81 19.22 -15.66
C GLU A 24 10.76 18.17 -16.22
N GLU A 25 10.44 17.62 -17.39
CA GLU A 25 11.30 16.69 -18.13
C GLU A 25 12.63 17.34 -18.50
N GLU A 26 12.63 18.60 -18.97
CA GLU A 26 13.89 19.31 -19.31
C GLU A 26 14.79 19.59 -18.10
N SER A 27 14.18 19.67 -16.92
CA SER A 27 14.88 19.93 -15.66
C SER A 27 15.37 18.65 -14.96
N GLU A 28 15.07 17.48 -15.51
CA GLU A 28 15.45 16.20 -14.93
C GLU A 28 16.97 16.01 -14.95
N HIS A 29 17.52 15.69 -13.78
CA HIS A 29 18.96 15.73 -13.54
C HIS A 29 19.74 14.65 -14.29
N HIS A 30 19.22 13.43 -14.41
CA HIS A 30 19.92 12.35 -15.13
C HIS A 30 19.93 12.60 -16.64
N LEU A 31 18.85 13.15 -17.19
CA LEU A 31 18.71 13.58 -18.56
C LEU A 31 19.68 14.71 -18.87
N GLN A 32 19.74 15.74 -18.03
CA GLN A 32 20.72 16.83 -18.19
C GLN A 32 22.17 16.33 -18.13
N ARG A 33 22.49 15.40 -17.22
CA ARG A 33 23.83 14.80 -17.14
C ARG A 33 24.15 13.95 -18.37
N ALA A 34 23.19 13.17 -18.87
CA ALA A 34 23.34 12.36 -20.06
C ALA A 34 23.53 13.23 -21.32
N ILE A 35 22.72 14.28 -21.49
CA ILE A 35 22.85 15.22 -22.60
C ILE A 35 24.18 15.97 -22.53
N SER A 36 24.53 16.52 -21.36
CA SER A 36 25.73 17.35 -21.18
C SER A 36 27.00 16.58 -21.50
N ALA A 37 27.14 15.36 -20.99
CA ALA A 37 28.35 14.58 -21.26
C ALA A 37 28.36 13.95 -22.67
N GLN A 38 27.22 13.79 -23.37
CA GLN A 38 27.19 13.42 -24.81
C GLN A 38 27.70 14.55 -25.71
N GLN A 39 27.42 15.81 -25.35
CA GLN A 39 27.91 16.97 -26.10
C GLN A 39 29.43 17.15 -25.94
N VAL A 40 29.98 16.84 -24.76
CA VAL A 40 31.41 17.06 -24.41
C VAL A 40 32.29 15.86 -24.77
N PHE A 41 31.84 14.63 -24.54
CA PHE A 41 32.60 13.40 -24.78
C PHE A 41 31.95 12.56 -25.88
N ARG A 42 32.42 12.71 -27.12
CA ARG A 42 31.89 11.96 -28.28
C ARG A 42 32.25 10.45 -28.28
N GLU A 43 33.19 10.02 -27.44
CA GLU A 43 33.83 8.69 -27.57
C GLU A 43 33.56 7.67 -26.45
N LYS A 44 33.04 8.06 -25.27
CA LYS A 44 32.76 7.11 -24.16
C LYS A 44 31.27 7.00 -23.85
N LYS A 45 30.62 5.98 -24.42
CA LYS A 45 29.17 5.73 -24.29
C LYS A 45 28.76 4.99 -23.01
N GLU A 46 29.65 4.22 -22.40
CA GLU A 46 29.27 3.24 -21.37
C GLU A 46 28.99 3.85 -19.98
N SER A 47 29.53 5.02 -19.66
CA SER A 47 29.42 5.62 -18.31
C SER A 47 28.30 6.66 -18.16
N MET A 48 27.39 6.75 -19.14
CA MET A 48 26.45 7.86 -19.25
C MET A 48 25.07 7.38 -19.69
N VAL A 49 24.42 6.69 -18.77
CA VAL A 49 23.08 6.14 -18.96
C VAL A 49 22.21 6.62 -17.81
N ILE A 50 20.93 6.90 -18.09
CA ILE A 50 19.95 7.17 -17.04
C ILE A 50 19.82 5.88 -16.22
N PRO A 51 20.04 5.92 -14.90
CA PRO A 51 19.99 4.73 -14.07
C PRO A 51 18.56 4.20 -14.05
N VAL A 52 18.40 2.93 -14.42
CA VAL A 52 17.13 2.21 -14.28
C VAL A 52 17.23 1.39 -13.00
N PRO A 53 16.24 1.48 -12.07
CA PRO A 53 16.25 0.64 -10.88
C PRO A 53 16.18 -0.83 -11.29
N GLU A 54 16.93 -1.68 -10.58
CA GLU A 54 16.84 -3.11 -10.77
C GLU A 54 15.48 -3.62 -10.30
N ALA A 55 14.80 -4.39 -11.15
CA ALA A 55 13.56 -5.05 -10.78
C ALA A 55 13.87 -6.38 -10.11
N GLU A 56 13.52 -6.52 -8.83
CA GLU A 56 13.55 -7.81 -8.16
C GLU A 56 12.47 -8.73 -8.73
N SER A 57 12.85 -9.95 -9.08
CA SER A 57 11.93 -11.00 -9.54
C SER A 57 11.99 -12.19 -8.57
N ASN A 58 10.96 -13.03 -8.60
CA ASN A 58 10.86 -14.29 -7.82
C ASN A 58 10.72 -14.11 -6.30
N VAL A 59 9.58 -13.56 -5.91
CA VAL A 59 9.15 -13.52 -4.52
C VAL A 59 8.68 -14.92 -4.08
N ASN A 60 9.43 -15.57 -3.18
CA ASN A 60 9.19 -16.96 -2.75
C ASN A 60 7.76 -17.23 -2.23
N TYR A 61 7.09 -16.23 -1.68
CA TYR A 61 5.74 -16.35 -1.14
C TYR A 61 4.63 -16.01 -2.14
N TYR A 62 4.96 -15.57 -3.35
CA TYR A 62 3.99 -15.07 -4.34
C TYR A 62 2.93 -16.12 -4.68
N SER A 63 3.36 -17.34 -5.04
CA SER A 63 2.48 -18.44 -5.41
C SER A 63 1.58 -18.91 -4.26
N ARG A 64 2.00 -18.69 -3.01
CA ARG A 64 1.20 -19.01 -1.82
C ARG A 64 0.05 -18.01 -1.63
N LEU A 65 0.30 -16.74 -1.90
CA LEU A 65 -0.67 -15.65 -1.69
C LEU A 65 -1.63 -15.50 -2.87
N TYR A 66 -1.14 -15.58 -4.11
CA TYR A 66 -1.92 -15.31 -5.32
C TYR A 66 -2.20 -16.60 -6.09
N LYS A 67 -3.35 -17.23 -5.79
CA LYS A 67 -3.83 -18.39 -6.53
C LYS A 67 -4.40 -17.93 -7.88
N GLY A 68 -3.73 -18.27 -8.98
CA GLY A 68 -4.09 -17.85 -10.34
C GLY A 68 -5.32 -18.55 -10.92
N GLU A 69 -6.48 -18.41 -10.27
CA GLU A 69 -7.73 -19.10 -10.66
C GLU A 69 -8.57 -18.34 -11.69
N PHE A 70 -8.08 -17.21 -12.20
CA PHE A 70 -8.79 -16.38 -13.16
C PHE A 70 -9.00 -17.09 -14.50
N LYS A 71 -10.26 -17.13 -14.96
CA LYS A 71 -10.64 -17.66 -16.28
C LYS A 71 -11.02 -16.50 -17.20
N GLN A 72 -10.24 -16.32 -18.27
CA GLN A 72 -10.46 -15.23 -19.21
C GLN A 72 -11.82 -15.36 -19.92
N PRO A 73 -12.69 -14.33 -19.85
CA PRO A 73 -13.97 -14.33 -20.55
C PRO A 73 -13.79 -14.14 -22.07
N LYS A 74 -14.78 -14.60 -22.85
CA LYS A 74 -14.81 -14.42 -24.32
C LYS A 74 -15.13 -12.99 -24.76
N GLN A 75 -15.71 -12.18 -23.87
CA GLN A 75 -16.09 -10.79 -24.08
C GLN A 75 -15.26 -9.90 -23.16
N PHE A 76 -15.23 -8.59 -23.44
CA PHE A 76 -14.56 -7.64 -22.56
C PHE A 76 -15.20 -7.59 -21.17
N ILE A 77 -14.38 -7.38 -20.15
CA ILE A 77 -14.82 -7.24 -18.76
C ILE A 77 -15.57 -5.91 -18.65
N HIS A 78 -16.86 -5.98 -18.33
CA HIS A 78 -17.65 -4.81 -17.98
C HIS A 78 -17.67 -4.67 -16.45
N ILE A 79 -16.97 -3.66 -15.94
CA ILE A 79 -16.93 -3.37 -14.52
C ILE A 79 -18.16 -2.53 -14.17
N GLN A 80 -19.11 -3.13 -13.45
CA GLN A 80 -20.15 -2.37 -12.77
C GLN A 80 -19.60 -1.90 -11.41
N PRO A 81 -19.97 -0.71 -10.92
CA PRO A 81 -19.68 -0.30 -9.55
C PRO A 81 -20.13 -1.40 -8.60
N PHE A 82 -19.25 -1.81 -7.69
CA PHE A 82 -19.54 -2.88 -6.77
C PHE A 82 -20.82 -2.58 -5.99
N ASN A 83 -21.75 -3.53 -5.97
CA ASN A 83 -22.75 -3.56 -4.89
C ASN A 83 -21.94 -3.74 -3.60
N LEU A 84 -22.18 -2.90 -2.60
CA LEU A 84 -21.56 -2.92 -1.26
C LEU A 84 -21.91 -4.18 -0.44
N ASP A 85 -22.30 -5.27 -1.09
CA ASP A 85 -22.84 -6.48 -0.45
C ASP A 85 -21.77 -7.54 -0.15
N ASN A 86 -20.48 -7.21 -0.24
CA ASN A 86 -19.43 -8.13 0.21
C ASN A 86 -19.08 -7.84 1.66
N GLU A 87 -19.73 -8.58 2.56
CA GLU A 87 -19.46 -8.70 4.00
C GLU A 87 -18.06 -9.30 4.30
N GLN A 88 -17.01 -8.78 3.68
CA GLN A 88 -15.66 -9.04 4.17
C GLN A 88 -15.44 -8.16 5.40
N PRO A 89 -15.04 -8.72 6.55
CA PRO A 89 -14.73 -7.90 7.73
C PRO A 89 -13.63 -6.90 7.37
N ASP A 90 -13.71 -5.69 7.94
CA ASP A 90 -12.64 -4.69 7.77
C ASP A 90 -11.41 -5.05 8.64
N TYR A 91 -11.59 -5.99 9.57
CA TYR A 91 -10.55 -6.49 10.45
C TYR A 91 -9.79 -7.65 9.82
N ASP A 92 -8.48 -7.46 9.61
CA ASP A 92 -7.53 -8.52 9.23
C ASP A 92 -6.73 -8.97 10.45
N MET A 93 -6.61 -10.28 10.65
CA MET A 93 -5.79 -10.83 11.74
C MET A 93 -4.30 -10.56 11.56
N ASP A 94 -3.63 -10.24 12.67
CA ASP A 94 -2.18 -10.20 12.75
C ASP A 94 -1.58 -11.51 13.30
N SER A 95 -0.26 -11.56 13.43
CA SER A 95 0.44 -12.73 13.97
C SER A 95 0.10 -13.02 15.43
N GLU A 96 -0.28 -12.02 16.24
CA GLU A 96 -0.71 -12.24 17.62
C GLU A 96 -2.10 -12.92 17.65
N ASP A 97 -3.01 -12.46 16.80
CA ASP A 97 -4.35 -13.04 16.61
C ASP A 97 -4.25 -14.50 16.18
N GLU A 98 -3.36 -14.81 15.24
CA GLU A 98 -3.09 -16.19 14.82
C GLU A 98 -2.67 -17.07 16.00
N THR A 99 -1.83 -16.56 16.92
CA THR A 99 -1.42 -17.35 18.09
C THR A 99 -2.57 -17.59 19.06
N LEU A 100 -3.47 -16.62 19.22
CA LEU A 100 -4.67 -16.77 20.04
C LEU A 100 -5.62 -17.79 19.41
N LEU A 101 -5.91 -17.64 18.11
CA LEU A 101 -6.80 -18.52 17.36
C LEU A 101 -6.31 -19.97 17.45
N ASN A 102 -5.01 -20.21 17.29
CA ASN A 102 -4.41 -21.54 17.45
C ASN A 102 -4.55 -22.11 18.87
N ARG A 103 -4.57 -21.27 19.91
CA ARG A 103 -4.81 -21.72 21.29
C ARG A 103 -6.28 -22.06 21.52
N LEU A 104 -7.20 -21.25 21.00
CA LEU A 104 -8.65 -21.49 21.08
C LEU A 104 -9.02 -22.76 20.29
N ASN A 105 -8.35 -22.99 19.16
CA ASN A 105 -8.55 -24.15 18.30
C ASN A 105 -8.16 -25.50 18.93
N ARG A 106 -7.54 -25.49 20.12
CA ARG A 106 -7.30 -26.72 20.90
C ARG A 106 -8.55 -27.23 21.61
N LYS A 107 -9.54 -26.36 21.82
CA LYS A 107 -10.78 -26.66 22.56
C LYS A 107 -12.02 -26.53 21.68
N MET A 108 -11.94 -25.73 20.62
CA MET A 108 -13.03 -25.44 19.69
C MET A 108 -12.50 -25.50 18.26
N GLU A 109 -13.35 -25.48 17.25
CA GLU A 109 -12.92 -25.36 15.86
C GLU A 109 -13.44 -24.03 15.29
N ILE A 110 -12.59 -23.01 15.30
CA ILE A 110 -12.89 -21.64 14.89
C ILE A 110 -12.11 -21.35 13.61
N LYS A 111 -12.83 -20.83 12.61
CA LYS A 111 -12.23 -20.43 11.33
C LYS A 111 -11.63 -19.02 11.44
N PRO A 112 -10.51 -18.72 10.75
CA PRO A 112 -9.95 -17.37 10.64
C PRO A 112 -10.99 -16.27 10.40
N LEU A 113 -11.80 -16.44 9.35
CA LEU A 113 -12.84 -15.47 8.98
C LEU A 113 -13.90 -15.28 10.07
N GLN A 114 -14.23 -16.33 10.83
CA GLN A 114 -15.20 -16.20 11.93
C GLN A 114 -14.64 -15.30 13.03
N PHE A 115 -13.37 -15.45 13.38
CA PHE A 115 -12.70 -14.59 14.35
C PHE A 115 -12.65 -13.13 13.86
N GLU A 116 -12.29 -12.90 12.60
CA GLU A 116 -12.27 -11.57 11.99
C GLU A 116 -13.64 -10.89 12.04
N ILE A 117 -14.71 -11.60 11.67
CA ILE A 117 -16.09 -11.11 11.77
C ILE A 117 -16.45 -10.76 13.22
N MET A 118 -16.05 -11.56 14.19
CA MET A 118 -16.35 -11.29 15.60
C MET A 118 -15.67 -10.01 16.08
N ILE A 119 -14.39 -9.82 15.76
CA ILE A 119 -13.67 -8.60 16.14
C ILE A 119 -14.23 -7.38 15.41
N ASP A 120 -14.49 -7.50 14.10
CA ASP A 120 -15.06 -6.43 13.28
C ASP A 120 -16.40 -5.93 13.84
N ARG A 121 -17.29 -6.86 14.26
CA ARG A 121 -18.55 -6.50 14.93
C ARG A 121 -18.35 -5.78 16.25
N LEU A 122 -17.37 -6.21 17.06
CA LEU A 122 -17.04 -5.54 18.32
C LEU A 122 -16.49 -4.13 18.07
N GLU A 123 -15.61 -3.95 17.09
CA GLU A 123 -15.06 -2.64 16.71
C GLU A 123 -16.15 -1.69 16.22
N LYS A 124 -17.00 -2.16 15.29
CA LYS A 124 -18.14 -1.37 14.76
C LYS A 124 -19.10 -0.93 15.86
N ALA A 125 -19.42 -1.85 16.78
CA ALA A 125 -20.27 -1.53 17.93
C ALA A 125 -19.60 -0.58 18.93
N SER A 126 -18.27 -0.53 18.98
CA SER A 126 -17.53 0.26 19.99
C SER A 126 -17.25 1.72 19.60
N SER A 127 -17.85 2.21 18.51
CA SER A 127 -17.59 3.53 17.90
C SER A 127 -17.27 4.66 18.91
N ASN A 128 -18.06 4.81 19.99
CA ASN A 128 -17.84 5.86 21.00
C ASN A 128 -17.56 5.36 22.42
N GLN A 129 -17.88 4.11 22.74
CA GLN A 129 -17.76 3.54 24.09
C GLN A 129 -17.33 2.09 24.03
N LEU A 130 -16.61 1.62 25.06
CA LEU A 130 -16.26 0.21 25.21
C LEU A 130 -17.53 -0.63 25.30
N VAL A 131 -17.68 -1.57 24.37
CA VAL A 131 -18.73 -2.60 24.40
C VAL A 131 -18.60 -3.37 25.70
N THR A 132 -19.70 -3.61 26.39
CA THR A 132 -19.75 -4.46 27.59
C THR A 132 -19.86 -5.95 27.20
N LEU A 133 -19.53 -6.86 28.12
CA LEU A 133 -19.66 -8.30 27.85
C LEU A 133 -21.12 -8.72 27.53
N GLN A 134 -22.12 -8.03 28.08
CA GLN A 134 -23.53 -8.31 27.78
C GLN A 134 -23.89 -7.90 26.36
N GLU A 135 -23.42 -6.73 25.90
CA GLU A 135 -23.61 -6.27 24.53
C GLU A 135 -22.87 -7.17 23.53
N ALA A 136 -21.63 -7.57 23.85
CA ALA A 136 -20.86 -8.51 23.04
C ALA A 136 -21.61 -9.84 22.83
N LYS A 137 -22.28 -10.36 23.87
CA LYS A 137 -23.10 -11.58 23.75
C LYS A 137 -24.27 -11.42 22.79
N LEU A 138 -24.95 -10.27 22.84
CA LEU A 138 -26.06 -9.97 21.95
C LEU A 138 -25.60 -9.78 20.49
N LEU A 139 -24.38 -9.25 20.28
CA LEU A 139 -23.83 -8.97 18.95
C LEU A 139 -23.29 -10.21 18.24
N LEU A 140 -22.65 -11.12 18.98
CA LEU A 140 -21.88 -12.21 18.39
C LEU A 140 -22.72 -13.47 18.20
N ASN A 141 -23.72 -13.74 19.05
CA ASN A 141 -24.60 -14.91 18.96
C ASN A 141 -23.83 -16.25 18.76
N GLU A 142 -22.71 -16.38 19.47
CA GLU A 142 -21.81 -17.53 19.47
C GLU A 142 -21.78 -18.20 20.86
N ASP A 143 -20.94 -19.22 21.03
CA ASP A 143 -20.74 -19.86 22.34
C ASP A 143 -20.21 -18.88 23.40
N ASP A 144 -20.75 -18.98 24.62
CA ASP A 144 -20.47 -18.09 25.74
C ASP A 144 -18.99 -18.06 26.14
N TYR A 145 -18.30 -19.21 26.04
CA TYR A 145 -16.86 -19.29 26.31
C TYR A 145 -16.06 -18.62 25.19
N LEU A 146 -16.46 -18.81 23.93
CA LEU A 146 -15.81 -18.20 22.78
C LEU A 146 -15.94 -16.67 22.84
N ILE A 147 -17.16 -16.16 23.05
CA ILE A 147 -17.43 -14.73 23.19
C ILE A 147 -16.57 -14.13 24.29
N LYS A 148 -16.53 -14.77 25.46
CA LYS A 148 -15.73 -14.26 26.58
C LYS A 148 -14.23 -14.23 26.25
N ALA A 149 -13.70 -15.28 25.62
CA ALA A 149 -12.28 -15.35 25.27
C ALA A 149 -11.88 -14.28 24.24
N VAL A 150 -12.68 -14.10 23.19
CA VAL A 150 -12.47 -13.08 22.15
C VAL A 150 -12.62 -11.68 22.74
N TYR A 151 -13.66 -11.44 23.54
CA TYR A 151 -13.88 -10.15 24.20
C TYR A 151 -12.74 -9.77 25.16
N ASP A 152 -12.31 -10.70 26.03
CA ASP A 152 -11.22 -10.47 26.98
C ASP A 152 -9.89 -10.16 26.25
N TYR A 153 -9.67 -10.77 25.09
CA TYR A 153 -8.54 -10.47 24.23
C TYR A 153 -8.66 -9.09 23.58
N TRP A 154 -9.80 -8.80 22.94
CA TRP A 154 -10.08 -7.54 22.27
C TRP A 154 -9.94 -6.33 23.20
N VAL A 155 -10.54 -6.40 24.40
CA VAL A 155 -10.41 -5.34 25.42
C VAL A 155 -8.95 -5.16 25.85
N ARG A 156 -8.17 -6.24 25.94
CA ARG A 156 -6.74 -6.16 26.28
C ARG A 156 -5.94 -5.51 25.15
N LYS A 157 -6.20 -5.90 23.90
CA LYS A 157 -5.53 -5.36 22.71
C LYS A 157 -5.76 -3.85 22.57
N ARG A 158 -6.95 -3.34 22.93
CA ARG A 158 -7.26 -1.90 22.92
C ARG A 158 -6.67 -1.08 24.06
N LYS A 159 -6.21 -1.73 25.14
CA LYS A 159 -5.62 -1.06 26.30
C LYS A 159 -4.10 -0.91 26.20
N ASN A 160 -3.47 -1.72 25.35
CA ASN A 160 -2.05 -1.68 25.05
C ASN A 160 -1.80 -0.77 23.86
#